data_AF-A0A2J0L039-F1
#
_entry.id   AF-A0A2J0L039-F1
#
_cell.length_a   1.000
_cell.length_b   1.000
_cell.length_c   1.000
_cell.angle_alpha   90.00
_cell.angle_beta   90.00
_cell.angle_gamma   90.00
#
_symmetry.space_group_name_H-M   'P 1'
#
loop_
_entity.id
_entity.type
_entity.pdbx_description
1 polymer ?
#
loop_
_entity_poly.entity_id
_entity_poly.type
_entity_poly.pdbx_seq_one_letter_code
_entity_poly.pdbx_strand_id
1 'polypeptide(L)'
;MRPDKTKALVATVYFLQGFALSGLVFSLFLKETLHWSILRMSLLATISAIPWFFKILYGVASDNFPLFGYKRKSYLAVCSILSIFCSVALAALRYTNFWYYTGLFFMSSVAACMIDVIIDGYVVEQSKDFKTTNGYQNLSWGSRAVGGASSSLLGGWLAAHLGVYQIF
;
A
#
# COMPACT_ATOMS: atom_id res chain seq x y z
N MET A 1 4.30 -18.24 -26.12
CA MET A 1 4.64 -18.22 -24.67
C MET A 1 3.41 -17.76 -23.89
N ARG A 2 2.90 -18.55 -22.94
CA ARG A 2 1.81 -18.07 -22.07
C ARG A 2 2.39 -17.01 -21.12
N PRO A 3 1.74 -15.85 -20.96
CA PRO A 3 2.22 -14.83 -20.03
C PRO A 3 2.27 -15.42 -18.61
N ASP A 4 3.40 -15.20 -17.94
CA ASP A 4 3.64 -15.64 -16.57
C ASP A 4 2.77 -14.78 -15.63
N LYS A 5 1.56 -15.28 -15.36
CA LYS A 5 0.53 -14.59 -14.56
C LYS A 5 1.05 -14.21 -13.17
N THR A 6 2.02 -14.97 -12.63
CA THR A 6 2.64 -14.72 -11.33
C THR A 6 3.51 -13.47 -11.37
N LYS A 7 4.39 -13.35 -12.37
CA LYS A 7 5.23 -12.15 -12.53
C LYS A 7 4.39 -10.91 -12.76
N ALA A 8 3.31 -11.02 -13.54
CA ALA A 8 2.38 -9.92 -13.75
C ALA A 8 1.72 -9.47 -12.42
N LEU A 9 1.28 -10.43 -11.59
CA LEU A 9 0.71 -10.13 -10.27
C LEU A 9 1.73 -9.44 -9.35
N VAL A 10 2.93 -10.00 -9.23
CA VAL A 10 4.03 -9.44 -8.41
C VAL A 10 4.34 -8.00 -8.86
N ALA A 11 4.58 -7.80 -10.16
CA ALA A 11 4.87 -6.49 -10.71
C ALA A 11 3.74 -5.49 -10.44
N THR A 12 2.49 -5.89 -10.62
CA THR A 12 1.32 -5.03 -10.39
C THR A 12 1.22 -4.62 -8.92
N VAL A 13 1.36 -5.56 -7.98
CA VAL A 13 1.23 -5.24 -6.56
C VAL A 13 2.36 -4.33 -6.09
N TYR A 14 3.62 -4.62 -6.43
CA TYR A 14 4.73 -3.76 -6.02
C TYR A 14 4.69 -2.40 -6.73
N PHE A 15 4.25 -2.34 -7.99
CA PHE A 15 3.98 -1.07 -8.67
C PHE A 15 2.95 -0.26 -7.90
N LEU A 16 1.80 -0.84 -7.55
CA LEU A 16 0.75 -0.16 -6.79
C LEU A 16 1.21 0.27 -5.39
N GLN A 17 2.03 -0.56 -4.73
CA GLN A 17 2.63 -0.23 -3.43
C GLN A 17 3.60 0.94 -3.52
N GLY A 18 4.37 1.04 -4.62
CA GLY A 18 5.18 2.21 -4.91
C GLY A 18 4.34 3.41 -5.34
N PHE A 19 3.25 3.17 -6.05
CA PHE A 19 2.37 4.20 -6.60
C PHE A 19 1.52 4.89 -5.52
N ALA A 20 1.23 4.22 -4.40
CA ALA A 20 0.61 4.85 -3.24
C ALA A 20 1.29 6.21 -2.96
N LEU A 21 0.51 7.29 -2.97
CA LEU A 21 0.98 8.68 -3.01
C LEU A 21 2.28 8.87 -2.26
N SER A 22 3.30 9.32 -2.99
CA SER A 22 4.64 9.42 -2.44
C SER A 22 4.64 10.24 -1.15
N GLY A 23 5.35 9.74 -0.13
CA GLY A 23 5.29 10.29 1.22
C GLY A 23 5.59 11.79 1.30
N LEU A 24 6.28 12.36 0.30
CA LEU A 24 6.56 13.78 0.20
C LEU A 24 5.30 14.62 -0.09
N VAL A 25 4.57 14.29 -1.16
CA VAL A 25 3.37 15.05 -1.58
C VAL A 25 2.31 15.00 -0.47
N PHE A 26 2.15 13.82 0.13
CA PHE A 26 1.24 13.64 1.26
C PHE A 26 1.67 14.44 2.51
N SER A 27 2.96 14.45 2.84
CA SER A 27 3.46 15.23 3.98
C SER A 27 3.28 16.73 3.78
N LEU A 28 3.51 17.22 2.56
CA LEU A 28 3.27 18.62 2.22
C LEU A 28 1.77 18.96 2.33
N PHE A 29 0.88 18.08 1.88
CA PHE A 29 -0.57 18.25 2.07
C PHE A 29 -0.97 18.40 3.54
N LEU A 30 -0.52 17.46 4.40
CA LEU A 30 -0.86 17.50 5.84
C LEU A 30 -0.39 18.81 6.49
N LYS A 31 0.78 19.31 6.08
CA LYS A 31 1.37 20.52 6.63
C LYS A 31 0.76 21.80 6.06
N GLU A 32 0.63 21.90 4.73
CA GLU A 32 0.28 23.14 4.04
C GLU A 32 -1.23 23.32 3.89
N THR A 33 -2.01 22.24 3.78
CA THR A 33 -3.47 22.32 3.60
C THR A 33 -4.22 22.07 4.90
N LEU A 34 -3.85 21.02 5.64
CA LEU A 34 -4.52 20.71 6.92
C LEU A 34 -3.91 21.45 8.11
N HIS A 35 -2.78 22.15 7.90
CA HIS A 35 -2.06 22.88 8.95
C HIS A 35 -1.74 22.02 10.17
N TRP A 36 -1.48 20.73 9.96
CA TRP A 36 -1.11 19.84 11.05
C TRP A 36 0.28 20.15 11.57
N SER A 37 0.42 20.11 12.90
CA SER A 37 1.73 20.20 13.52
C SER A 37 2.58 18.98 13.20
N ILE A 38 3.90 19.15 13.24
CA ILE A 38 4.88 18.06 13.07
C ILE A 38 4.55 16.89 14.01
N LEU A 39 4.16 17.19 15.26
CA LEU A 39 3.74 16.19 16.23
C LEU A 39 2.58 15.31 15.72
N ARG A 40 1.53 15.89 15.13
CA ARG A 40 0.38 15.12 14.61
C ARG A 40 0.78 14.26 13.42
N MET A 41 1.60 14.79 12.52
CA MET A 41 2.10 14.04 11.37
C MET A 41 2.98 12.87 11.80
N SER A 42 3.87 13.08 12.77
CA SER A 42 4.71 12.01 13.35
C SER A 42 3.87 10.96 14.06
N LEU A 43 2.84 11.36 14.83
CA LEU A 43 1.92 10.40 15.46
C LEU A 43 1.17 9.56 14.43
N LEU A 44 0.65 10.17 13.36
CA LEU A 44 0.02 9.46 12.25
C LEU A 44 0.99 8.41 11.66
N ALA A 45 2.22 8.82 11.35
CA ALA A 45 3.23 7.94 10.77
C ALA A 45 3.57 6.77 11.71
N THR A 46 3.80 7.04 13.00
CA THR A 46 4.09 6.02 14.00
C THR A 46 2.95 5.03 14.15
N ILE A 47 1.71 5.51 14.27
CA ILE A 47 0.52 4.64 14.38
C ILE A 47 0.38 3.80 13.12
N SER A 48 0.57 4.40 11.94
CA SER A 48 0.50 3.70 10.66
C SER A 48 1.62 2.68 10.47
N ALA A 49 2.73 2.79 11.19
CA ALA A 49 3.82 1.82 11.17
C ALA A 49 3.54 0.57 12.02
N ILE A 50 2.64 0.65 13.02
CA ILE A 50 2.35 -0.45 13.96
C ILE A 50 2.01 -1.77 13.25
N PRO A 51 1.14 -1.82 12.22
CA PRO A 51 0.81 -3.06 11.53
C PRO A 51 2.02 -3.83 11.00
N TRP A 52 3.07 -3.12 10.56
CA TRP A 52 4.25 -3.71 9.93
C TRP A 52 5.06 -4.61 10.88
N PHE A 53 4.93 -4.43 12.20
CA PHE A 53 5.57 -5.30 13.18
C PHE A 53 4.88 -6.67 13.32
N PHE A 54 3.65 -6.80 12.83
CA PHE A 54 2.83 -8.00 12.98
C PHE A 54 2.75 -8.85 11.71
N LYS A 55 3.68 -8.67 10.77
CA LYS A 55 3.74 -9.43 9.50
C LYS A 55 3.61 -10.94 9.66
N ILE A 56 4.29 -11.51 10.66
CA ILE A 56 4.22 -12.96 10.95
C ILE A 56 2.78 -13.39 11.23
N LEU A 57 2.02 -12.59 11.98
CA LEU A 57 0.63 -12.90 12.30
C LEU A 57 -0.26 -12.89 11.05
N TYR A 58 -0.03 -11.97 10.12
CA TYR A 58 -0.75 -11.92 8.84
C TYR A 58 -0.48 -13.15 7.96
N GLY A 59 0.76 -13.63 7.94
CA GLY A 59 1.13 -14.86 7.23
C GLY A 59 0.41 -16.08 7.80
N VAL A 60 0.50 -16.26 9.13
CA VAL A 60 -0.23 -17.32 9.83
C VAL A 60 -1.73 -17.23 9.60
N ALA A 61 -2.30 -16.02 9.64
CA ALA A 61 -3.73 -15.81 9.43
C ALA A 61 -4.18 -16.22 8.03
N SER A 62 -3.52 -15.72 6.98
CA SER A 62 -3.89 -16.03 5.59
C SER A 62 -3.70 -17.49 5.20
N ASP A 63 -2.78 -18.20 5.84
CA ASP A 63 -2.47 -19.59 5.51
C ASP A 63 -3.37 -20.60 6.24
N ASN A 64 -3.86 -20.26 7.43
CA ASN A 64 -4.61 -21.19 8.28
C ASN A 64 -6.12 -20.94 8.28
N PHE A 65 -6.58 -19.70 8.09
CA PHE A 65 -8.00 -19.37 8.18
C PHE A 65 -8.57 -19.07 6.78
N PRO A 66 -9.30 -19.99 6.15
CA PRO A 66 -9.92 -19.70 4.86
C PRO A 66 -11.08 -18.70 5.00
N LEU A 67 -11.10 -17.68 4.15
CA LEU A 67 -12.22 -16.75 3.99
C LEU A 67 -12.97 -17.10 2.70
N PHE A 68 -14.30 -17.26 2.78
CA PHE A 68 -15.14 -17.64 1.63
C PHE A 68 -14.63 -18.90 0.88
N GLY A 69 -14.03 -19.85 1.61
CA GLY A 69 -13.48 -21.08 1.05
C GLY A 69 -12.09 -20.95 0.38
N TYR A 70 -11.51 -19.75 0.31
CA TYR A 70 -10.14 -19.55 -0.17
C TYR A 70 -9.24 -18.98 0.92
N LYS A 71 -7.95 -19.31 0.85
CA LYS A 71 -6.91 -18.79 1.74
C LYS A 71 -6.43 -17.41 1.24
N ARG A 72 -5.14 -17.26 0.94
CA ARG A 72 -4.46 -16.05 0.42
C ARG A 72 -5.27 -15.21 -0.59
N LYS A 73 -5.96 -15.83 -1.55
CA LYS A 73 -6.73 -15.12 -2.59
C LYS A 73 -7.85 -14.25 -2.02
N SER A 74 -8.60 -14.73 -1.04
CA SER A 74 -9.70 -13.96 -0.44
C SER A 74 -9.17 -12.77 0.34
N TYR A 75 -8.06 -12.94 1.07
CA TYR A 75 -7.41 -11.85 1.79
C TYR A 75 -6.92 -10.75 0.84
N LEU A 76 -6.28 -11.13 -0.29
CA LEU A 76 -5.87 -10.15 -1.31
C LEU A 76 -7.05 -9.32 -1.81
N ALA A 77 -8.18 -9.97 -2.12
CA ALA A 77 -9.37 -9.26 -2.60
C ALA A 77 -9.97 -8.33 -1.53
N VAL A 78 -10.17 -8.83 -0.31
CA VAL A 78 -10.73 -8.05 0.80
C VAL A 78 -9.84 -6.86 1.15
N CYS A 79 -8.53 -7.06 1.26
CA CYS A 79 -7.59 -5.99 1.56
C CYS A 79 -7.51 -4.97 0.43
N SER A 80 -7.57 -5.40 -0.84
CA SER A 80 -7.59 -4.47 -1.97
C SER A 80 -8.85 -3.58 -1.95
N ILE A 81 -10.01 -4.17 -1.66
CA ILE A 81 -11.28 -3.42 -1.52
C ILE A 81 -11.20 -2.46 -0.33
N LEU A 82 -10.64 -2.91 0.80
CA LEU A 82 -10.46 -2.07 1.99
C LEU A 82 -9.53 -0.88 1.70
N SER A 83 -8.42 -1.09 0.99
CA SER A 83 -7.53 0.00 0.57
C SER A 83 -8.25 1.01 -0.32
N ILE A 84 -9.02 0.55 -1.31
CA ILE A 84 -9.81 1.44 -2.18
C ILE A 84 -10.83 2.24 -1.35
N PHE A 85 -11.55 1.56 -0.45
CA PHE A 85 -12.51 2.21 0.43
C PHE A 85 -11.84 3.28 1.31
N CYS A 86 -10.69 2.99 1.91
CA CYS A 86 -9.95 3.96 2.72
C CYS A 86 -9.49 5.15 1.89
N SER A 87 -8.97 4.94 0.67
CA SER A 87 -8.59 6.03 -0.25
C SER A 87 -9.78 6.92 -0.61
N VAL A 88 -10.90 6.32 -1.04
CA VAL A 88 -12.12 7.07 -1.40
C VAL A 88 -12.69 7.81 -0.19
N ALA A 89 -12.66 7.19 0.99
CA ALA A 89 -13.07 7.85 2.22
C ALA A 89 -12.17 9.06 2.54
N LEU A 90 -10.86 8.93 2.40
CA LEU A 90 -9.91 10.04 2.60
C LEU A 90 -10.15 11.18 1.59
N ALA A 91 -10.46 10.87 0.33
CA ALA A 91 -10.78 11.85 -0.70
C ALA A 91 -12.09 12.62 -0.42
N ALA A 92 -13.10 11.92 0.11
CA ALA A 92 -14.41 12.48 0.39
C ALA A 92 -14.45 13.32 1.68
N LEU A 93 -13.53 13.07 2.62
CA LEU A 93 -13.51 13.74 3.91
C LEU A 93 -12.92 15.15 3.80
N ARG A 94 -13.71 16.14 4.20
CA ARG A 94 -13.27 17.53 4.39
C ARG A 94 -13.38 17.90 5.86
N TYR A 95 -12.32 18.46 6.43
CA TYR A 95 -12.30 19.05 7.78
C TYR A 95 -12.81 18.14 8.92
N THR A 96 -12.38 16.89 8.95
CA THR A 96 -12.68 15.93 10.03
C THR A 96 -11.63 15.88 11.14
N ASN A 97 -12.00 15.28 12.28
CA ASN A 97 -11.11 15.10 13.43
C ASN A 97 -9.90 14.21 13.05
N PHE A 98 -8.73 14.59 13.56
CA PHE A 98 -7.45 13.88 13.43
C PHE A 98 -7.57 12.35 13.57
N TRP A 99 -8.34 11.87 14.54
CA TRP A 99 -8.48 10.43 14.80
C TRP A 99 -9.17 9.67 13.67
N TYR A 100 -10.04 10.31 12.88
CA TYR A 100 -10.65 9.67 11.70
C TYR A 100 -9.62 9.45 10.59
N TYR A 101 -8.80 10.47 10.29
CA TYR A 101 -7.70 10.33 9.35
C TYR A 101 -6.73 9.22 9.81
N THR A 102 -6.32 9.26 11.07
CA THR A 102 -5.44 8.24 11.65
C THR A 102 -6.05 6.84 11.56
N GLY A 103 -7.35 6.69 11.83
CA GLY A 103 -8.05 5.42 11.68
C GLY A 103 -8.04 4.90 10.24
N LEU A 104 -8.33 5.75 9.24
CA LEU A 104 -8.30 5.36 7.84
C LEU A 104 -6.89 5.00 7.35
N PHE A 105 -5.88 5.78 7.75
CA PHE A 105 -4.47 5.47 7.45
C PHE A 105 -4.02 4.16 8.09
N PHE A 106 -4.42 3.92 9.34
CA PHE A 106 -4.12 2.67 10.03
C PHE A 106 -4.77 1.47 9.32
N MET A 107 -6.06 1.57 8.95
CA MET A 107 -6.76 0.50 8.23
C MET A 107 -6.17 0.25 6.84
N SER A 108 -5.81 1.31 6.12
CA SER A 108 -5.09 1.19 4.84
C SER A 108 -3.72 0.53 5.02
N SER A 109 -3.01 0.84 6.11
CA SER A 109 -1.71 0.23 6.43
C SER A 109 -1.83 -1.26 6.78
N VAL A 110 -2.86 -1.66 7.54
CA VAL A 110 -3.17 -3.07 7.81
C VAL A 110 -3.44 -3.82 6.51
N ALA A 111 -4.27 -3.26 5.62
CA ALA A 111 -4.56 -3.83 4.31
C ALA A 111 -3.29 -3.98 3.45
N ALA A 112 -2.48 -2.93 3.37
CA ALA A 112 -1.23 -2.93 2.62
C ALA A 112 -0.23 -3.98 3.17
N CYS A 113 -0.11 -4.07 4.50
CA CYS A 113 0.77 -5.05 5.14
C CYS A 113 0.31 -6.49 4.88
N MET A 114 -1.00 -6.75 4.87
CA MET A 114 -1.54 -8.07 4.55
C MET A 114 -1.23 -8.45 3.09
N ILE A 115 -1.43 -7.52 2.15
CA ILE A 115 -1.13 -7.73 0.73
C ILE A 115 0.37 -8.02 0.53
N ASP A 116 1.23 -7.24 1.18
CA ASP A 116 2.69 -7.38 1.14
C ASP A 116 3.14 -8.78 1.60
N VAL A 117 2.65 -9.23 2.76
CA VAL A 117 2.98 -10.57 3.29
C VAL A 117 2.54 -11.69 2.34
N ILE A 118 1.36 -11.57 1.74
CA ILE A 118 0.86 -12.61 0.81
C ILE A 118 1.72 -12.65 -0.46
N ILE A 119 2.07 -11.50 -1.03
CA ILE A 119 2.90 -11.44 -2.24
C ILE A 119 4.34 -11.86 -1.97
N ASP A 120 4.92 -11.48 -0.84
CA ASP A 120 6.24 -11.98 -0.40
C ASP A 120 6.23 -13.51 -0.30
N GLY A 121 5.17 -14.08 0.30
CA GLY A 121 4.98 -15.54 0.36
C GLY A 121 4.93 -16.19 -1.03
N TYR A 122 4.23 -15.58 -1.99
CA TYR A 122 4.21 -16.05 -3.38
C TYR A 122 5.57 -15.93 -4.08
N VAL A 123 6.31 -14.85 -3.85
CA VAL A 123 7.67 -14.68 -4.40
C VAL A 123 8.59 -15.78 -3.89
N VAL A 124 8.52 -16.09 -2.59
CA VAL A 124 9.31 -17.17 -1.98
C VAL A 124 8.96 -18.54 -2.57
N GLU A 125 7.67 -18.86 -2.72
CA GLU A 125 7.22 -20.13 -3.33
C GLU A 125 7.72 -20.35 -4.76
N GLN A 126 7.97 -19.27 -5.48
CA GLN A 126 8.37 -19.29 -6.89
C GLN A 126 9.89 -19.18 -7.08
N SER A 127 10.59 -18.83 -6.01
CA SER A 127 12.05 -18.66 -5.97
C SER A 127 12.72 -20.01 -5.69
N LYS A 128 12.82 -20.86 -6.72
CA LYS A 128 13.37 -22.23 -6.61
C LYS A 128 14.89 -22.30 -6.75
N ASP A 129 15.49 -21.31 -7.41
CA ASP A 129 16.92 -21.21 -7.65
C ASP A 129 17.38 -19.75 -7.53
N PHE A 130 18.70 -19.53 -7.42
CA PHE A 130 19.26 -18.19 -7.27
C PHE A 130 18.88 -17.23 -8.41
N LYS A 131 18.73 -17.75 -9.63
CA LYS A 131 18.39 -16.95 -10.81
C LYS A 131 16.94 -16.44 -10.76
N THR A 132 16.01 -17.30 -10.36
CA THR A 132 14.59 -16.96 -10.18
C THR A 132 14.40 -16.04 -8.99
N THR A 133 15.10 -16.27 -7.88
CA THR A 133 15.10 -15.36 -6.71
C THR A 133 15.49 -13.95 -7.11
N ASN A 134 16.64 -13.78 -7.78
CA ASN A 134 17.09 -12.47 -8.25
C ASN A 134 16.11 -11.86 -9.27
N GLY A 135 15.54 -12.69 -10.15
CA GLY A 135 14.53 -12.24 -11.10
C GLY A 135 13.29 -11.64 -10.43
N TYR A 136 12.75 -12.32 -9.41
CA TYR A 136 11.59 -11.80 -8.66
C TYR A 136 11.94 -10.59 -7.80
N GLN A 137 13.09 -10.58 -7.12
CA GLN A 137 13.52 -9.43 -6.31
C GLN A 137 13.72 -8.17 -7.17
N ASN A 138 14.42 -8.30 -8.30
CA ASN A 138 14.60 -7.19 -9.24
C ASN A 138 13.25 -6.70 -9.79
N LEU A 139 12.33 -7.63 -10.09
CA LEU A 139 10.99 -7.28 -10.53
C LEU A 139 10.21 -6.53 -9.45
N SER A 140 10.25 -6.98 -8.20
CA SER A 140 9.56 -6.36 -7.07
C SER A 140 10.04 -4.95 -6.81
N TRP A 141 11.34 -4.79 -6.55
CA TRP A 141 11.93 -3.48 -6.24
C TRP A 141 11.92 -2.55 -7.45
N GLY A 142 12.16 -3.08 -8.66
CA GLY A 142 12.06 -2.32 -9.89
C GLY A 142 10.66 -1.79 -10.14
N SER A 143 9.63 -2.65 -10.00
CA SER A 143 8.24 -2.22 -10.15
C SER A 143 7.83 -1.18 -9.11
N ARG A 144 8.28 -1.36 -7.85
CA ARG A 144 8.03 -0.39 -6.77
C ARG A 144 8.69 0.96 -7.04
N ALA A 145 9.93 0.96 -7.54
CA ALA A 145 10.63 2.20 -7.90
C ALA A 145 9.91 2.93 -9.04
N VAL A 146 9.47 2.22 -10.08
CA VAL A 146 8.70 2.79 -11.20
C VAL A 146 7.36 3.35 -10.71
N GLY A 147 6.66 2.63 -9.83
CA GLY A 147 5.43 3.10 -9.20
C GLY A 147 5.64 4.39 -8.40
N GLY A 148 6.68 4.43 -7.56
CA GLY A 148 7.03 5.60 -6.75
C GLY A 148 7.43 6.82 -7.58
N ALA A 149 8.19 6.62 -8.65
CA ALA A 149 8.54 7.68 -9.59
C ALA A 149 7.29 8.23 -10.28
N SER A 150 6.42 7.35 -10.77
CA SER A 150 5.17 7.72 -11.44
C SER A 150 4.25 8.52 -10.50
N SER A 151 4.09 8.05 -9.27
CA SER A 151 3.29 8.71 -8.24
C SER A 151 3.85 10.05 -7.81
N SER A 152 5.17 10.18 -7.69
CA SER A 152 5.79 11.46 -7.33
C SER A 152 5.60 12.51 -8.43
N LEU A 153 5.75 12.12 -9.70
CA LEU A 153 5.54 13.01 -10.84
C LEU A 153 4.07 13.43 -10.96
N LEU A 154 3.16 12.46 -10.94
CA LEU A 154 1.72 12.72 -11.03
C LEU A 154 1.22 13.47 -9.81
N GLY A 155 1.59 13.05 -8.60
CA GLY A 155 1.21 13.70 -7.35
C GLY A 155 1.70 15.15 -7.27
N GLY A 156 2.94 15.42 -7.70
CA GLY A 156 3.46 16.78 -7.79
C GLY A 156 2.72 17.64 -8.82
N TRP A 157 2.41 17.09 -10.00
CA TRP A 157 1.65 17.79 -11.03
C TRP A 157 0.20 18.06 -10.59
N LEU A 158 -0.47 17.08 -10.00
CA LEU A 158 -1.83 17.19 -9.47
C LEU A 158 -1.88 18.20 -8.31
N ALA A 159 -0.89 18.21 -7.42
CA ALA A 159 -0.81 19.19 -6.34
C ALA A 159 -0.67 20.64 -6.86
N ALA A 160 -0.06 20.83 -8.03
CA ALA A 160 0.07 22.14 -8.65
C ALA A 160 -1.19 22.62 -9.40
N HIS A 161 -2.07 21.72 -9.85
CA HIS A 161 -3.19 22.06 -10.75
C HIS A 161 -4.59 21.69 -10.22
N LEU A 162 -4.70 20.79 -9.24
CA LEU A 162 -5.95 20.33 -8.67
C LEU A 162 -6.03 20.62 -7.17
N GLY A 163 -7.27 20.71 -6.67
CA GLY A 163 -7.53 20.82 -5.25
C GLY A 163 -7.13 19.54 -4.53
N VAL A 164 -6.45 19.67 -3.39
CA VAL A 164 -5.67 18.59 -2.75
C VAL A 164 -6.48 17.38 -2.28
N TYR A 165 -7.80 17.54 -2.14
CA TYR A 165 -8.73 16.43 -1.85
C TYR A 165 -8.96 15.48 -3.04
N GLN A 166 -8.71 15.94 -4.28
CA GLN A 166 -8.84 15.15 -5.51
C GLN A 166 -7.64 14.25 -5.77
N ILE A 167 -6.63 14.29 -4.90
CA ILE A 167 -5.38 13.54 -5.04
C ILE A 167 -5.51 12.13 -4.44
N PHE A 168 -6.39 11.93 -3.44
CA PHE A 168 -6.72 10.63 -2.84
C PHE A 168 -7.77 9.86 -3.65
#